data_AF-A0A800XMM1-F1
#
_entry.id   AF-A0A800XMM1-F1
#
_cell.length_a   1.000
_cell.length_b   1.000
_cell.length_c   1.000
_cell.angle_alpha   90.00
_cell.angle_beta   90.00
_cell.angle_gamma   90.00
#
_symmetry.space_group_name_H-M   'P 1'
#
loop_
_entity.id
_entity.type
_entity.pdbx_description
1 polymer ?
#
loop_
_entity_poly.entity_id
_entity_poly.type
_entity_poly.pdbx_seq_one_letter_code
_entity_poly.pdbx_strand_id
1 'polypeptide(L)'
;MDLIVTSPPYNLDIRYNSYDDQISHDVYLEFTRKWLEKAYKLIKDDGRLCLNIPLDKNKGGQQSVYADIVTIAKDIGWKYHSTIVWNEQNISRRTAWGSWLSASAPFVIAPVEMIAVLYKKRWKKTSGSRKSDITKGEFMEWTNGVWNFTGESKKRVGHPAPFPLELPRRCIKLFTFLGDTVLDPFLGSGSTLIACVLTNRKGIGVEIDKNYCEIAKQRLTNEAKINQLKLEMIQEAGR
;
A
#
# COMPACT_ATOMS: atom_id res chain seq x y z
N MET A 1 -14.18 2.78 -6.82
CA MET A 1 -13.42 1.91 -5.89
C MET A 1 -13.78 2.23 -4.44
N ASP A 2 -13.86 1.23 -3.57
CA ASP A 2 -14.20 1.38 -2.15
C ASP A 2 -12.96 1.63 -1.28
N LEU A 3 -11.86 0.98 -1.62
CA LEU A 3 -10.57 1.12 -0.96
C LEU A 3 -9.47 1.08 -2.02
N ILE A 4 -8.41 1.87 -1.82
CA ILE A 4 -7.12 1.67 -2.48
C ILE A 4 -6.13 1.24 -1.40
N VAL A 5 -5.40 0.14 -1.64
CA VAL A 5 -4.28 -0.29 -0.78
C VAL A 5 -3.09 -0.53 -1.68
N THR A 6 -1.99 0.16 -1.43
CA THR A 6 -0.83 0.08 -2.33
C THR A 6 0.46 0.56 -1.65
N SER A 7 1.57 0.30 -2.34
CA SER A 7 2.93 0.71 -2.00
C SER A 7 3.64 1.12 -3.29
N PRO A 8 3.67 2.42 -3.66
CA PRO A 8 4.23 2.88 -4.92
C PRO A 8 5.76 2.67 -4.97
N PRO A 9 6.38 2.72 -6.16
CA PRO A 9 7.83 2.74 -6.27
C PRO A 9 8.39 4.05 -5.69
N TYR A 10 9.33 3.99 -4.74
CA TYR A 10 9.82 5.17 -4.00
C TYR A 10 11.12 5.80 -4.55
N ASN A 11 11.52 5.45 -5.78
CA ASN A 11 12.76 5.93 -6.40
C ASN A 11 14.02 5.66 -5.51
N LEU A 12 14.17 4.41 -5.04
CA LEU A 12 15.20 3.95 -4.09
C LEU A 12 16.30 3.05 -4.73
N ASP A 13 16.62 3.21 -6.02
CA ASP A 13 17.53 2.29 -6.78
C ASP A 13 17.10 0.82 -6.80
N ILE A 14 15.80 0.57 -6.79
CA ILE A 14 15.32 -0.74 -7.18
C ILE A 14 15.30 -0.74 -8.71
N ARG A 15 16.25 -1.44 -9.34
CA ARG A 15 16.20 -1.74 -10.78
C ARG A 15 14.95 -2.56 -11.07
N TYR A 16 13.86 -1.87 -11.37
CA TYR A 16 12.75 -2.45 -12.11
C TYR A 16 13.24 -2.64 -13.56
N ASN A 17 12.86 -3.72 -14.25
CA ASN A 17 13.36 -4.01 -15.61
C ASN A 17 13.02 -2.92 -16.66
N SER A 18 12.38 -1.82 -16.26
CA SER A 18 11.85 -0.77 -17.12
C SER A 18 11.95 0.67 -16.56
N TYR A 19 12.82 0.96 -15.57
CA TYR A 19 12.92 2.31 -14.97
C TYR A 19 14.36 2.82 -14.88
N ASP A 20 14.58 4.08 -15.29
CA ASP A 20 15.88 4.75 -15.43
C ASP A 20 16.36 5.40 -14.11
N ASP A 21 17.64 5.23 -13.79
CA ASP A 21 18.24 5.34 -12.43
C ASP A 21 18.63 6.78 -12.00
N GLN A 22 18.06 7.85 -12.59
CA GLN A 22 18.41 9.25 -12.25
C GLN A 22 17.21 10.21 -12.15
N ILE A 23 16.08 9.76 -11.64
CA ILE A 23 14.92 10.63 -11.45
C ILE A 23 15.18 11.58 -10.27
N SER A 24 15.12 12.90 -10.51
CA SER A 24 15.22 13.90 -9.44
C SER A 24 14.05 13.75 -8.46
N HIS A 25 14.21 14.22 -7.22
CA HIS A 25 13.14 14.16 -6.24
C HIS A 25 11.85 14.84 -6.73
N ASP A 26 11.98 15.97 -7.44
CA ASP A 26 10.83 16.71 -7.98
C ASP A 26 10.06 15.90 -9.04
N VAL A 27 10.75 15.17 -9.91
CA VAL A 27 10.09 14.31 -10.90
C VAL A 27 9.35 13.16 -10.21
N TYR A 28 9.90 12.62 -9.11
CA TYR A 28 9.21 11.64 -8.29
C TYR A 28 7.96 12.22 -7.60
N LEU A 29 8.03 13.44 -7.08
CA LEU A 29 6.88 14.12 -6.47
C LEU A 29 5.79 14.41 -7.53
N GLU A 30 6.17 14.80 -8.74
CA GLU A 30 5.23 15.05 -9.84
C GLU A 30 4.56 13.75 -10.32
N PHE A 31 5.33 12.67 -10.47
CA PHE A 31 4.77 11.34 -10.69
C PHE A 31 3.78 10.97 -9.58
N THR A 32 4.14 11.23 -8.32
CA THR A 32 3.31 10.95 -7.16
C THR A 32 1.99 11.71 -7.18
N ARG A 33 2.03 13.00 -7.51
CA ARG A 33 0.85 13.85 -7.68
C ARG A 33 -0.10 13.30 -8.74
N LYS A 34 0.41 12.96 -9.93
CA LYS A 34 -0.41 12.45 -11.05
C LYS A 34 -1.20 11.20 -10.70
N TRP A 35 -0.56 10.19 -10.10
CA TRP A 35 -1.28 8.95 -9.78
C TRP A 35 -2.23 9.13 -8.59
N LEU A 36 -1.89 9.96 -7.59
CA LEU A 36 -2.78 10.28 -6.47
C LEU A 36 -4.03 11.04 -6.93
N GLU A 37 -3.92 11.93 -7.91
CA GLU A 37 -5.06 12.62 -8.52
C GLU A 37 -5.98 11.63 -9.25
N LYS A 38 -5.41 10.68 -9.99
CA LYS A 38 -6.19 9.64 -10.66
C LYS A 38 -6.89 8.74 -9.65
N ALA A 39 -6.18 8.32 -8.59
CA ALA A 39 -6.74 7.57 -7.48
C ALA A 39 -7.91 8.32 -6.82
N TYR A 40 -7.77 9.63 -6.58
CA TYR A 40 -8.84 10.47 -6.02
C TYR A 40 -10.08 10.50 -6.92
N LYS A 41 -9.91 10.55 -8.25
CA LYS A 41 -11.02 10.51 -9.21
C LYS A 41 -11.74 9.15 -9.19
N LEU A 42 -11.01 8.05 -9.07
CA LEU A 42 -11.55 6.67 -9.13
C LEU A 42 -12.21 6.16 -7.83
N ILE A 43 -11.82 6.72 -6.68
CA ILE A 43 -12.38 6.31 -5.38
C ILE A 43 -13.77 6.95 -5.17
N LYS A 44 -14.68 6.19 -4.53
CA LYS A 44 -16.01 6.68 -4.11
C LYS A 44 -15.87 7.81 -3.07
N ASP A 45 -16.92 8.61 -2.90
CA ASP A 45 -16.96 9.72 -1.95
C ASP A 45 -16.74 9.30 -0.48
N ASP A 46 -17.12 8.07 -0.13
CA ASP A 46 -16.87 7.45 1.17
C ASP A 46 -15.78 6.37 1.14
N GLY A 47 -14.97 6.36 0.08
CA GLY A 47 -13.85 5.45 -0.07
C GLY A 47 -12.56 6.00 0.54
N ARG A 48 -11.61 5.07 0.73
CA ARG A 48 -10.39 5.29 1.52
C ARG A 48 -9.14 4.89 0.73
N LEU A 49 -8.00 5.38 1.17
CA LEU A 49 -6.68 5.03 0.67
C LEU A 49 -5.80 4.66 1.87
N CYS A 50 -5.25 3.45 1.83
CA CYS A 50 -4.19 2.98 2.71
C CYS A 50 -2.90 2.94 1.90
N LEU A 51 -2.04 3.91 2.14
CA LEU A 51 -0.81 4.07 1.38
C LEU A 51 0.37 3.72 2.29
N ASN A 52 0.99 2.56 2.04
CA ASN A 52 2.27 2.23 2.65
C ASN A 52 3.34 3.17 2.09
N ILE A 53 4.25 3.68 2.92
CA ILE A 53 5.30 4.63 2.58
C ILE A 53 6.47 4.44 3.54
N PRO A 54 7.74 4.41 3.09
CA PRO A 54 8.87 4.52 4.00
C PRO A 54 8.80 5.84 4.79
N LEU A 55 9.16 5.82 6.07
CA LEU A 55 9.16 7.03 6.89
C LEU A 55 10.09 8.10 6.28
N ASP A 56 11.35 7.74 6.13
CA ASP A 56 12.42 8.59 5.60
C ASP A 56 13.25 7.82 4.57
N LYS A 57 13.97 8.56 3.72
CA LYS A 57 15.06 8.02 2.92
C LYS A 57 16.32 8.87 3.08
N ASN A 58 17.48 8.22 2.94
CA ASN A 58 18.79 8.87 3.07
C ASN A 58 19.51 9.04 1.71
N LYS A 59 19.00 8.44 0.64
CA LYS A 59 19.66 8.48 -0.67
C LYS A 59 19.48 9.87 -1.31
N GLY A 60 20.59 10.54 -1.62
CA GLY A 60 20.60 11.90 -2.15
C GLY A 60 20.35 13.00 -1.09
N GLY A 61 20.43 12.63 0.19
CA GLY A 61 20.10 13.49 1.33
C GLY A 61 19.01 12.88 2.21
N GLN A 62 18.86 13.41 3.42
CA GLN A 62 17.73 13.06 4.28
C GLN A 62 16.46 13.69 3.70
N GLN A 63 15.47 12.87 3.37
CA GLN A 63 14.18 13.32 2.84
C GLN A 63 13.02 12.63 3.57
N SER A 64 12.06 13.43 3.98
CA SER A 64 10.85 13.02 4.72
C SER A 64 9.76 12.52 3.77
N VAL A 65 10.02 11.39 3.10
CA VAL A 65 9.16 10.84 2.03
C VAL A 65 7.70 10.73 2.46
N TYR A 66 7.45 10.21 3.66
CA TYR A 66 6.10 10.11 4.20
C TYR A 66 5.40 11.48 4.29
N ALA A 67 6.09 12.50 4.80
CA ALA A 67 5.52 13.84 4.96
C ALA A 67 5.22 14.50 3.61
N ASP A 68 6.12 14.35 2.63
CA ASP A 68 5.96 14.93 1.29
C ASP A 68 4.74 14.36 0.58
N ILE A 69 4.59 13.03 0.59
CA ILE A 69 3.48 12.35 -0.08
C ILE A 69 2.14 12.66 0.60
N VAL A 70 2.09 12.70 1.93
CA VAL A 70 0.87 13.09 2.65
C VAL A 70 0.49 14.54 2.35
N THR A 71 1.48 15.43 2.21
CA THR A 71 1.25 16.83 1.83
C THR A 71 0.66 16.93 0.43
N ILE A 72 1.25 16.25 -0.56
CA ILE A 72 0.72 16.18 -1.93
C ILE A 72 -0.71 15.64 -1.94
N ALA A 73 -0.98 14.57 -1.19
CA ALA A 73 -2.31 13.99 -1.12
C ALA A 73 -3.35 14.99 -0.58
N LYS A 74 -3.00 15.75 0.47
CA LYS A 74 -3.85 16.80 1.02
C LYS A 74 -4.11 17.93 0.03
N ASP A 75 -3.09 18.37 -0.72
CA ASP A 75 -3.25 19.40 -1.76
C ASP A 75 -4.23 18.98 -2.86
N ILE A 76 -4.23 17.69 -3.22
CA ILE A 76 -5.16 17.11 -4.20
C ILE A 76 -6.61 17.08 -3.68
N GLY A 77 -6.78 17.12 -2.35
CA GLY A 77 -8.08 17.09 -1.68
C GLY A 77 -8.38 15.80 -0.92
N TRP A 78 -7.41 14.89 -0.77
CA TRP A 78 -7.54 13.79 0.18
C TRP A 78 -7.59 14.34 1.61
N LYS A 79 -8.46 13.79 2.44
CA LYS A 79 -8.53 14.10 3.85
C LYS A 79 -7.74 13.07 4.65
N TYR A 80 -6.91 13.54 5.56
CA TYR A 80 -6.15 12.69 6.48
C TYR A 80 -7.03 12.17 7.62
N HIS A 81 -6.90 10.89 7.97
CA HIS A 81 -7.56 10.30 9.12
C HIS A 81 -6.57 9.92 10.23
N SER A 82 -5.62 9.06 9.91
CA SER A 82 -4.63 8.55 10.86
C SER A 82 -3.42 7.96 10.13
N THR A 83 -2.41 7.57 10.89
CA THR A 83 -1.25 6.84 10.41
C THR A 83 -1.06 5.61 11.26
N ILE A 84 -0.83 4.49 10.58
CA ILE A 84 -0.44 3.23 11.21
C ILE A 84 1.07 3.09 11.04
N VAL A 85 1.77 2.82 12.13
CA VAL A 85 3.20 2.51 12.15
C VAL A 85 3.34 1.01 11.99
N TRP A 86 3.95 0.58 10.89
CA TRP A 86 4.30 -0.82 10.68
C TRP A 86 5.76 -1.06 11.05
N ASN A 87 5.97 -1.83 12.11
CA ASN A 87 7.28 -2.31 12.53
C ASN A 87 7.55 -3.68 11.91
N GLU A 88 8.49 -3.70 10.95
CA GLU A 88 8.89 -4.90 10.22
C GLU A 88 9.67 -5.93 11.07
N GLN A 89 9.96 -5.61 12.34
CA GLN A 89 10.74 -6.43 13.28
C GLN A 89 12.18 -6.76 12.81
N ASN A 90 12.64 -6.17 11.70
CA ASN A 90 13.99 -6.34 11.16
C ASN A 90 14.99 -5.41 11.86
N ILE A 91 15.27 -5.67 13.14
CA ILE A 91 16.24 -4.91 13.94
C ILE A 91 17.70 -5.26 13.56
N SER A 92 17.95 -6.41 12.92
CA SER A 92 19.28 -7.04 12.87
C SER A 92 20.32 -6.45 11.90
N ARG A 93 20.04 -5.37 11.16
CA ARG A 93 20.95 -4.90 10.09
C ARG A 93 21.30 -3.42 10.04
N ARG A 94 20.79 -2.57 10.93
CA ARG A 94 21.07 -1.13 10.86
C ARG A 94 21.79 -0.66 12.11
N THR A 95 23.11 -0.72 12.08
CA THR A 95 23.95 -0.07 13.09
C THR A 95 23.74 1.44 12.97
N ALA A 96 23.48 2.12 14.09
CA ALA A 96 23.41 3.58 14.15
C ALA A 96 24.83 4.17 13.96
N TRP A 97 25.26 4.32 12.70
CA TRP A 97 26.52 4.97 12.36
C TRP A 97 26.35 6.48 12.47
N GLY A 98 27.04 7.09 13.45
CA GLY A 98 27.00 8.50 13.81
C GLY A 98 28.05 8.77 14.89
N SER A 99 27.89 9.82 15.69
CA SER A 99 28.74 10.01 16.87
C SER A 99 28.32 9.02 17.97
N TRP A 100 29.03 7.91 18.09
CA TRP A 100 28.78 6.90 19.12
C TRP A 100 28.86 7.51 20.52
N LEU A 101 27.79 7.35 21.31
CA LEU A 101 27.65 7.89 22.67
C LEU A 101 27.96 9.40 22.79
N SER A 102 27.68 10.16 21.74
CA SER A 102 27.87 11.60 21.72
C SER A 102 26.67 12.31 21.11
N ALA A 103 26.36 13.50 21.63
CA ALA A 103 25.32 14.37 21.11
C ALA A 103 25.77 15.16 19.86
N SER A 104 27.03 15.00 19.42
CA SER A 104 27.59 15.76 18.29
C SER A 104 26.87 15.50 16.97
N ALA A 105 26.51 14.24 16.69
CA ALA A 105 25.80 13.80 15.48
C ALA A 105 25.29 12.34 15.62
N PRO A 106 24.44 12.00 16.60
CA PRO A 106 23.88 10.66 16.69
C PRO A 106 22.90 10.41 15.52
N PHE A 107 22.86 9.17 15.01
CA PHE A 107 21.87 8.76 14.02
C PHE A 107 20.70 8.06 14.69
N VAL A 108 19.48 8.50 14.37
CA VAL A 108 18.24 7.84 14.78
C VAL A 108 17.75 6.98 13.63
N ILE A 109 17.53 5.70 13.88
CA ILE A 109 17.04 4.74 12.87
C ILE A 109 15.72 4.18 13.33
N ALA A 110 14.67 4.42 12.55
CA ALA A 110 13.36 3.81 12.77
C ALA A 110 13.15 2.68 11.74
N PRO A 111 13.12 1.39 12.16
CA PRO A 111 12.89 0.25 11.27
C PRO A 111 11.38 0.08 11.01
N VAL A 112 10.74 1.16 10.59
CA VAL A 112 9.28 1.22 10.40
C VAL A 112 8.94 1.82 9.05
N GLU A 113 7.82 1.36 8.52
CA GLU A 113 7.11 2.01 7.43
C GLU A 113 5.80 2.60 7.96
N MET A 114 5.27 3.59 7.24
CA MET A 114 4.07 4.32 7.61
C MET A 114 2.95 4.00 6.63
N ILE A 115 1.78 3.62 7.14
CA ILE A 115 0.59 3.44 6.34
C ILE A 115 -0.32 4.65 6.59
N ALA A 116 -0.31 5.60 5.65
CA ALA A 116 -1.19 6.75 5.68
C ALA A 116 -2.63 6.31 5.38
N VAL A 117 -3.57 6.63 6.28
CA VAL A 117 -5.00 6.39 6.09
C VAL A 117 -5.68 7.69 5.69
N LEU A 118 -6.08 7.75 4.42
CA LEU A 118 -6.70 8.90 3.79
C LEU A 118 -8.12 8.56 3.31
N TYR A 119 -8.95 9.57 3.09
CA TYR A 119 -10.32 9.40 2.56
C TYR A 119 -10.74 10.57 1.67
N LYS A 120 -11.74 10.35 0.79
CA LYS A 120 -12.14 11.35 -0.21
C LYS A 120 -12.97 12.49 0.37
N LYS A 121 -14.24 12.23 0.72
CA LYS A 121 -15.18 13.25 1.24
C LYS A 121 -15.66 12.94 2.65
N ARG A 122 -16.06 11.68 2.89
CA ARG A 122 -16.71 11.22 4.13
C ARG A 122 -15.93 10.06 4.77
N TRP A 123 -15.64 10.18 6.06
CA TRP A 123 -15.00 9.11 6.81
C TRP A 123 -15.94 7.92 7.07
N LYS A 124 -17.19 8.24 7.46
CA LYS A 124 -18.23 7.23 7.67
C LYS A 124 -18.58 6.59 6.32
N LYS A 125 -18.35 5.28 6.24
CA LYS A 125 -18.73 4.49 5.07
C LYS A 125 -20.23 4.24 5.09
N THR A 126 -20.88 4.55 3.98
CA THR A 126 -22.32 4.50 3.78
C THR A 126 -22.74 3.56 2.64
N SER A 127 -21.82 3.29 1.71
CA SER A 127 -21.94 2.39 0.57
C SER A 127 -21.52 0.95 0.90
N GLY A 128 -21.73 0.02 -0.06
CA GLY A 128 -21.36 -1.39 0.07
C GLY A 128 -22.42 -2.23 0.79
N SER A 129 -22.09 -3.48 1.10
CA SER A 129 -23.02 -4.45 1.70
C SER A 129 -23.38 -4.17 3.16
N ARG A 130 -22.59 -3.33 3.85
CA ARG A 130 -22.67 -3.08 5.30
C ARG A 130 -22.50 -4.31 6.17
N LYS A 131 -21.96 -5.40 5.62
CA LYS A 131 -21.61 -6.63 6.33
C LYS A 131 -20.10 -6.66 6.58
N SER A 132 -19.71 -6.75 7.85
CA SER A 132 -18.32 -6.87 8.28
C SER A 132 -18.00 -8.29 8.71
N ASP A 133 -16.77 -8.73 8.48
CA ASP A 133 -16.22 -10.03 8.84
C ASP A 133 -14.99 -9.91 9.77
N ILE A 134 -14.71 -8.69 10.26
CA ILE A 134 -13.67 -8.46 11.27
C ILE A 134 -14.15 -8.97 12.62
N THR A 135 -13.29 -9.75 13.29
CA THR A 135 -13.57 -10.25 14.63
C THR A 135 -13.25 -9.18 15.69
N LYS A 136 -13.76 -9.36 16.91
CA LYS A 136 -13.45 -8.46 18.04
C LYS A 136 -11.95 -8.38 18.33
N GLY A 137 -11.25 -9.52 18.30
CA GLY A 137 -9.80 -9.58 18.56
C GLY A 137 -9.01 -8.82 17.50
N GLU A 138 -9.28 -9.10 16.21
CA GLU A 138 -8.68 -8.38 15.09
C GLU A 138 -8.96 -6.87 15.18
N PHE A 139 -10.19 -6.47 15.49
CA PHE A 139 -10.55 -5.06 15.59
C PHE A 139 -9.75 -4.35 16.69
N MET A 140 -9.70 -4.92 17.89
CA MET A 140 -8.95 -4.34 19.01
C MET A 140 -7.45 -4.25 18.72
N GLU A 141 -6.87 -5.31 18.13
CA GLU A 141 -5.45 -5.34 17.79
C GLU A 141 -5.11 -4.33 16.69
N TRP A 142 -5.89 -4.28 15.61
CA TRP A 142 -5.49 -3.52 14.43
C TRP A 142 -5.88 -2.05 14.46
N THR A 143 -6.84 -1.68 15.32
CA THR A 143 -7.12 -0.26 15.60
C THR A 143 -6.11 0.37 16.55
N ASN A 144 -5.28 -0.45 17.22
CA ASN A 144 -4.04 0.02 17.80
C ASN A 144 -3.04 0.26 16.65
N GLY A 145 -2.78 1.54 16.31
CA GLY A 145 -2.04 1.98 15.13
C GLY A 145 -0.55 1.61 15.09
N VAL A 146 -0.11 0.61 15.84
CA VAL A 146 1.24 0.05 15.81
C VAL A 146 1.14 -1.43 15.46
N TRP A 147 1.51 -1.77 14.22
CA TRP A 147 1.43 -3.15 13.71
C TRP A 147 2.80 -3.79 13.71
N ASN A 148 2.87 -5.00 14.25
CA ASN A 148 4.13 -5.74 14.42
C ASN A 148 4.03 -7.07 13.68
N PHE A 149 4.64 -7.15 12.50
CA PHE A 149 4.79 -8.39 11.73
C PHE A 149 5.94 -8.24 10.73
N THR A 150 6.56 -9.35 10.37
CA THR A 150 7.72 -9.38 9.48
C THR A 150 7.36 -9.04 8.03
N GLY A 151 8.31 -8.45 7.31
CA GLY A 151 8.22 -8.24 5.87
C GLY A 151 8.28 -9.55 5.07
N GLU A 152 7.94 -9.47 3.78
CA GLU A 152 7.95 -10.65 2.90
C GLU A 152 9.34 -11.03 2.41
N SER A 153 9.53 -12.33 2.20
CA SER A 153 10.78 -12.84 1.64
C SER A 153 10.87 -12.52 0.14
N LYS A 154 11.76 -11.61 -0.22
CA LYS A 154 12.08 -11.24 -1.62
C LYS A 154 12.37 -12.46 -2.49
N LYS A 155 13.15 -13.42 -1.96
CA LYS A 155 13.53 -14.66 -2.66
C LYS A 155 12.35 -15.60 -2.89
N ARG A 156 11.45 -15.73 -1.90
CA ARG A 156 10.28 -16.59 -2.00
C ARG A 156 9.30 -16.07 -3.05
N VAL A 157 9.11 -14.76 -3.09
CA VAL A 157 8.10 -14.11 -3.94
C VAL A 157 8.63 -13.81 -5.35
N GLY A 158 9.96 -13.72 -5.53
CA GLY A 158 10.55 -13.32 -6.82
C GLY A 158 10.35 -11.83 -7.13
N HIS A 159 10.15 -11.00 -6.10
CA HIS A 159 9.93 -9.56 -6.23
C HIS A 159 10.88 -8.78 -5.30
N PRO A 160 11.43 -7.63 -5.70
CA PRO A 160 12.44 -6.90 -4.92
C PRO A 160 11.88 -6.20 -3.68
N ALA A 161 10.59 -5.87 -3.66
CA ALA A 161 9.93 -5.18 -2.54
C ALA A 161 8.44 -5.53 -2.39
N PRO A 162 8.08 -6.81 -2.14
CA PRO A 162 6.70 -7.16 -1.83
C PRO A 162 6.35 -6.74 -0.39
N PHE A 163 5.21 -6.08 -0.18
CA PHE A 163 4.68 -5.95 1.17
C PHE A 163 3.93 -7.25 1.57
N PRO A 164 3.93 -7.61 2.87
CA PRO A 164 3.31 -8.82 3.39
C PRO A 164 1.81 -8.83 3.22
N LEU A 165 1.29 -10.03 2.93
CA LEU A 165 -0.13 -10.30 2.76
C LEU A 165 -0.97 -9.81 3.94
N GLU A 166 -0.38 -9.80 5.13
CA GLU A 166 -1.03 -9.32 6.35
C GLU A 166 -1.40 -7.83 6.28
N LEU A 167 -0.56 -6.98 5.68
CA LEU A 167 -0.81 -5.55 5.55
C LEU A 167 -2.11 -5.24 4.77
N PRO A 168 -2.29 -5.67 3.51
CA PRO A 168 -3.51 -5.41 2.78
C PRO A 168 -4.69 -6.15 3.41
N ARG A 169 -4.49 -7.34 4.01
CA ARG A 169 -5.57 -8.05 4.71
C ARG A 169 -6.17 -7.22 5.86
N ARG A 170 -5.31 -6.63 6.70
CA ARG A 170 -5.73 -5.74 7.79
C ARG A 170 -6.45 -4.50 7.25
N CYS A 171 -5.86 -3.82 6.26
CA CYS A 171 -6.47 -2.65 5.63
C CYS A 171 -7.85 -2.97 5.03
N ILE A 172 -7.98 -4.08 4.29
CA ILE A 172 -9.23 -4.49 3.65
C ILE A 172 -10.31 -4.76 4.70
N LYS A 173 -10.02 -5.58 5.72
CA LYS A 173 -11.02 -5.91 6.75
C LYS A 173 -11.43 -4.72 7.62
N LEU A 174 -10.50 -3.78 7.90
CA LEU A 174 -10.82 -2.56 8.66
C LEU A 174 -11.67 -1.57 7.85
N PHE A 175 -11.37 -1.44 6.55
CA PHE A 175 -11.84 -0.28 5.78
C PHE A 175 -12.82 -0.61 4.66
N THR A 176 -13.24 -1.87 4.50
CA THR A 176 -14.25 -2.29 3.50
C THR A 176 -15.29 -3.22 4.10
N PHE A 177 -16.45 -3.30 3.47
CA PHE A 177 -17.43 -4.36 3.70
C PHE A 177 -17.22 -5.54 2.76
N LEU A 178 -17.82 -6.69 3.07
CA LEU A 178 -17.82 -7.85 2.17
C LEU A 178 -18.35 -7.47 0.78
N GLY A 179 -17.65 -7.94 -0.26
CA GLY A 179 -17.99 -7.69 -1.68
C GLY A 179 -17.56 -6.32 -2.23
N ASP A 180 -17.01 -5.43 -1.41
CA ASP A 180 -16.45 -4.15 -1.86
C ASP A 180 -15.28 -4.34 -2.84
N THR A 181 -15.01 -3.30 -3.63
CA THR A 181 -13.93 -3.33 -4.62
C THR A 181 -12.70 -2.57 -4.14
N VAL A 182 -11.57 -3.28 -4.09
CA VAL A 182 -10.25 -2.80 -3.69
C VAL A 182 -9.39 -2.63 -4.93
N LEU A 183 -8.69 -1.51 -5.04
CA LEU A 183 -7.75 -1.22 -6.13
C LEU A 183 -6.31 -1.17 -5.60
N ASP A 184 -5.39 -1.79 -6.34
CA ASP A 184 -3.95 -1.60 -6.20
C ASP A 184 -3.35 -1.13 -7.53
N PRO A 185 -2.99 0.16 -7.68
CA PRO A 185 -2.39 0.69 -8.91
C PRO A 185 -0.92 0.26 -9.11
N PHE A 186 -0.29 -0.37 -8.11
CA PHE A 186 1.10 -0.83 -8.14
C PHE A 186 1.18 -2.26 -7.60
N LEU A 187 0.50 -3.17 -8.30
CA LEU A 187 0.17 -4.52 -7.81
C LEU A 187 1.40 -5.36 -7.47
N GLY A 188 2.51 -5.20 -8.20
CA GLY A 188 3.71 -6.01 -8.05
C GLY A 188 3.39 -7.50 -8.14
N SER A 189 3.74 -8.25 -7.08
CA SER A 189 3.55 -9.70 -7.02
C SER A 189 2.16 -10.16 -6.60
N GLY A 190 1.15 -9.29 -6.50
CA GLY A 190 -0.24 -9.71 -6.34
C GLY A 190 -0.77 -9.85 -4.91
N SER A 191 -0.01 -9.45 -3.88
CA SER A 191 -0.42 -9.61 -2.47
C SER A 191 -1.80 -9.00 -2.15
N THR A 192 -2.11 -7.82 -2.70
CA THR A 192 -3.42 -7.18 -2.49
C THR A 192 -4.58 -8.00 -3.06
N LEU A 193 -4.41 -8.60 -4.24
CA LEU A 193 -5.46 -9.42 -4.86
C LEU A 193 -5.68 -10.71 -4.09
N ILE A 194 -4.60 -11.36 -3.62
CA ILE A 194 -4.71 -12.54 -2.76
C ILE A 194 -5.47 -12.20 -1.47
N ALA A 195 -5.15 -11.06 -0.84
CA ALA A 195 -5.88 -10.59 0.34
C ALA A 195 -7.37 -10.33 0.05
N CYS A 196 -7.70 -9.78 -1.12
CA CYS A 196 -9.09 -9.59 -1.53
C CYS A 196 -9.83 -10.93 -1.60
N VAL A 197 -9.24 -11.95 -2.23
CA VAL A 197 -9.86 -13.28 -2.34
C VAL A 197 -10.09 -13.90 -0.97
N LEU A 198 -9.06 -13.93 -0.13
CA LEU A 198 -9.13 -14.53 1.21
C LEU A 198 -10.12 -13.81 2.14
N THR A 199 -10.49 -12.58 1.82
CA THR A 199 -11.45 -11.78 2.60
C THR A 199 -12.76 -11.55 1.87
N ASN A 200 -13.07 -12.25 0.77
CA ASN A 200 -14.31 -12.07 0.01
C ASN A 200 -14.57 -10.62 -0.45
N ARG A 201 -13.52 -9.93 -0.91
CA ARG A 201 -13.59 -8.63 -1.60
C ARG A 201 -13.22 -8.81 -3.07
N LYS A 202 -13.68 -7.88 -3.91
CA LYS A 202 -13.28 -7.81 -5.32
C LYS A 202 -11.96 -7.04 -5.39
N GLY A 203 -10.97 -7.56 -6.10
CA GLY A 203 -9.69 -6.90 -6.29
C GLY A 203 -9.47 -6.48 -7.74
N ILE A 204 -8.92 -5.29 -7.94
CA ILE A 204 -8.41 -4.82 -9.23
C ILE A 204 -6.96 -4.40 -9.02
N GLY A 205 -6.05 -4.95 -9.83
CA GLY A 205 -4.62 -4.65 -9.74
C GLY A 205 -4.08 -4.18 -11.09
N VAL A 206 -3.18 -3.19 -11.06
CA VAL A 206 -2.47 -2.70 -12.24
C VAL A 206 -0.97 -2.91 -12.01
N GLU A 207 -0.31 -3.49 -13.00
CA GLU A 207 1.13 -3.70 -13.01
C GLU A 207 1.64 -3.49 -14.44
N ILE A 208 2.77 -2.78 -14.55
CA ILE A 208 3.37 -2.43 -15.84
C ILE A 208 4.42 -3.46 -16.27
N ASP A 209 5.08 -4.13 -15.31
CA ASP A 209 6.06 -5.17 -15.58
C ASP A 209 5.34 -6.49 -15.86
N LYS A 210 5.52 -6.99 -17.09
CA LYS A 210 4.93 -8.25 -17.55
C LYS A 210 5.37 -9.45 -16.70
N ASN A 211 6.61 -9.46 -16.20
CA ASN A 211 7.10 -10.56 -15.36
C ASN A 211 6.39 -10.58 -14.00
N TYR A 212 6.14 -9.41 -13.42
CA TYR A 212 5.38 -9.30 -12.17
C TYR A 212 3.90 -9.66 -12.37
N CYS A 213 3.32 -9.30 -13.52
CA CYS A 213 2.00 -9.80 -13.92
C CYS A 213 1.94 -11.33 -13.91
N GLU A 214 2.94 -12.02 -14.47
CA GLU A 214 2.98 -13.50 -14.48
C GLU A 214 3.17 -14.09 -13.09
N ILE A 215 4.02 -13.49 -12.23
CA ILE A 215 4.17 -13.90 -10.83
C ILE A 215 2.83 -13.75 -10.09
N ALA A 216 2.16 -12.60 -10.23
CA ALA A 216 0.88 -12.34 -9.59
C ALA A 216 -0.19 -13.36 -10.03
N LYS A 217 -0.27 -13.69 -11.33
CA LYS A 217 -1.16 -14.74 -11.85
C LYS A 217 -0.87 -16.10 -11.24
N GLN A 218 0.39 -16.52 -11.22
CA GLN A 218 0.80 -17.81 -10.65
C GLN A 218 0.41 -17.90 -9.17
N ARG A 219 0.66 -16.84 -8.40
CA ARG A 219 0.29 -16.79 -6.98
C ARG A 219 -1.22 -16.80 -6.78
N LEU A 220 -2.00 -16.10 -7.60
CA LEU A 220 -3.46 -16.15 -7.53
C LEU A 220 -4.02 -17.55 -7.83
N THR A 221 -3.46 -18.25 -8.81
CA THR A 221 -3.85 -19.63 -9.13
C THR A 221 -3.48 -20.60 -8.00
N ASN A 222 -2.28 -20.46 -7.42
CA ASN A 222 -1.75 -21.43 -6.46
C ASN A 222 -2.18 -21.18 -5.01
N GLU A 223 -2.12 -19.92 -4.55
CA GLU A 223 -2.41 -19.52 -3.17
C GLU A 223 -3.91 -19.24 -2.98
N ALA A 224 -4.53 -18.54 -3.92
CA ALA A 224 -5.93 -18.13 -3.85
C ALA A 224 -6.90 -19.07 -4.60
N LYS A 225 -6.38 -20.04 -5.38
CA LYS A 225 -7.16 -21.02 -6.15
C LYS A 225 -8.20 -20.38 -7.08
N ILE A 226 -7.86 -19.22 -7.65
CA ILE A 226 -8.71 -18.51 -8.63
C ILE A 226 -8.05 -18.53 -10.00
N ASN A 227 -8.87 -18.74 -11.04
CA ASN A 227 -8.45 -18.64 -12.43
C ASN A 227 -9.42 -17.75 -13.23
N GLN A 228 -9.39 -16.44 -12.98
CA GLN A 228 -10.20 -15.46 -13.71
C GLN A 228 -9.40 -14.86 -14.86
N LEU A 229 -9.59 -15.40 -16.07
CA LEU A 229 -8.84 -14.98 -17.26
C LEU A 229 -9.47 -13.80 -18.02
N LYS A 230 -10.75 -13.52 -17.79
CA LYS A 230 -11.51 -12.46 -18.48
C LYS A 230 -12.30 -11.64 -17.46
N LEU A 231 -12.34 -10.33 -17.65
CA LEU A 231 -13.34 -9.51 -16.98
C LEU A 231 -14.66 -9.71 -17.71
N GLU A 232 -15.65 -10.29 -17.04
CA GLU A 232 -17.02 -10.22 -17.51
C GLU A 232 -17.49 -8.79 -17.31
N MET A 233 -17.64 -8.04 -18.41
CA MET A 233 -18.28 -6.74 -18.34
C MET A 233 -19.74 -6.98 -17.95
N ILE A 234 -20.12 -6.49 -16.77
CA ILE A 234 -21.53 -6.39 -16.41
C ILE A 234 -22.11 -5.37 -17.39
N GLN A 235 -22.90 -5.84 -18.36
CA GLN A 235 -23.76 -4.95 -19.14
C GLN A 235 -24.66 -4.24 -18.12
N GLU A 236 -24.53 -2.93 -18.02
CA GLU A 236 -25.47 -2.14 -17.23
C GLU A 236 -26.86 -2.41 -17.80
N ALA A 237 -27.70 -3.07 -17.00
CA ALA A 237 -29.12 -3.20 -17.31
C ALA A 237 -29.67 -1.77 -17.40
N GLY A 238 -30.07 -1.39 -18.62
CA GLY A 238 -30.55 -0.06 -18.93
C GLY A 238 -31.57 0.43 -17.90
N ARG A 239 -31.40 1.68 -17.50
CA ARG A 239 -32.45 2.52 -16.93
C ARG A 239 -32.52 3.80 -17.73
#